data_AF-A0A973F7G2-F1
#
_entry.id   AF-A0A973F7G2-F1
#
_cell.length_a   1.000
_cell.length_b   1.000
_cell.length_c   1.000
_cell.angle_alpha   90.00
_cell.angle_beta   90.00
_cell.angle_gamma   90.00
#
_symmetry.space_group_name_H-M   'P 1'
#
loop_
_entity.id
_entity.type
_entity.pdbx_description
1 polymer ?
#
loop_
_entity_poly.entity_id
_entity_poly.type
_entity_poly.pdbx_seq_one_letter_code
_entity_poly.pdbx_strand_id
1 'polypeptide(L)'
;MRKISLPLAIALMIVSCVIGIGAGYWLTPQYRLSMYDKNTMDLGAPDKWLDLRYLDAMISHHRGAMLLAHQASQSKKKEISALAVDILQNEPPAIRELYRWKKEWYGDSRIVPDPQVPRIGRYDRTFDLRFLNALIAHHENGIRMTREIRLKSSRSEILDNADSVELFLHNGIGMLSEWRTEWYHAIDTNPLP
;
A
#
# COMPACT_ATOMS: atom_id res chain seq x y z
N MET A 1 -18.84 22.06 -5.05
CA MET A 1 -17.53 21.91 -4.38
C MET A 1 -17.76 21.14 -3.08
N ARG A 2 -17.73 19.80 -3.15
CA ARG A 2 -18.09 18.96 -2.00
C ARG A 2 -16.81 18.44 -1.34
N LYS A 3 -16.80 18.59 -0.02
CA LYS A 3 -15.63 18.47 0.85
C LYS A 3 -15.17 17.02 0.87
N ILE A 4 -13.94 16.79 0.41
CA ILE A 4 -13.14 15.61 0.77
C ILE A 4 -13.27 15.46 2.29
N SER A 5 -13.58 14.27 2.80
CA SER A 5 -13.46 14.04 4.23
C SER A 5 -11.98 14.28 4.57
N LEU A 6 -11.74 15.37 5.30
CA LEU A 6 -10.42 15.79 5.83
C LEU A 6 -9.55 14.64 6.40
N PRO A 7 -10.07 13.52 6.92
CA PRO A 7 -9.25 12.39 7.39
C PRO A 7 -8.44 11.66 6.31
N LEU A 8 -8.95 11.47 5.09
CA LEU A 8 -8.29 10.67 4.06
C LEU A 8 -7.04 11.38 3.50
N ALA A 9 -7.17 12.68 3.26
CA ALA A 9 -6.07 13.52 2.78
C ALA A 9 -4.96 13.65 3.83
N ILE A 10 -5.29 13.71 5.12
CA ILE A 10 -4.27 13.87 6.17
C ILE A 10 -3.56 12.54 6.49
N ALA A 11 -4.26 11.40 6.49
CA ALA A 11 -3.64 10.10 6.77
C ALA A 11 -2.64 9.65 5.68
N LEU A 12 -2.91 10.01 4.42
CA LEU A 12 -2.02 9.68 3.29
C LEU A 12 -0.95 10.76 3.02
N MET A 13 -1.19 12.04 3.36
CA MET A 13 -0.19 13.10 3.13
C MET A 13 0.96 13.13 4.14
N ILE A 14 0.87 12.46 5.30
CA ILE A 14 1.93 12.57 6.32
C ILE A 14 3.24 11.88 5.87
N VAL A 15 3.20 10.90 4.96
CA VAL A 15 4.43 10.32 4.37
C VAL A 15 5.08 11.25 3.33
N SER A 16 4.34 12.21 2.77
CA SER A 16 4.89 13.15 1.78
C SER A 16 5.68 14.33 2.38
N CYS A 17 5.66 14.52 3.70
CA CYS A 17 6.34 15.65 4.36
C CYS A 17 7.69 15.31 5.01
N VAL A 18 8.18 14.08 4.91
CA VAL A 18 9.50 13.70 5.49
C VAL A 18 10.64 13.70 4.45
N ILE A 19 10.37 13.85 3.16
CA ILE A 19 11.44 13.98 2.15
C ILE A 19 11.22 15.25 1.32
N GLY A 20 12.01 16.26 1.63
CA GLY A 20 12.06 17.52 0.89
C GLY A 20 12.52 17.32 -0.55
N ILE A 21 11.79 17.97 -1.46
CA ILE A 21 12.19 18.46 -2.79
C ILE A 21 13.05 17.51 -3.65
N GLY A 22 12.41 16.94 -4.66
CA GLY A 22 13.06 16.33 -5.81
C GLY A 22 12.17 16.37 -7.04
N ALA A 23 11.88 17.57 -7.55
CA ALA A 23 11.31 17.74 -8.88
C ALA A 23 12.27 17.12 -9.92
N GLY A 24 12.02 15.87 -10.34
CA GLY A 24 12.96 15.17 -11.22
C GLY A 24 12.58 13.80 -11.77
N TYR A 25 11.44 13.21 -11.42
CA TYR A 25 11.06 11.89 -11.95
C TYR A 25 9.65 11.89 -12.53
N TRP A 26 9.52 12.47 -13.73
CA TRP A 26 8.34 12.31 -14.60
C TRP A 26 8.67 11.67 -15.95
N LEU A 27 9.92 11.24 -16.20
CA LEU A 27 10.36 10.77 -17.52
C LEU A 27 11.41 9.64 -17.48
N THR A 28 11.11 8.50 -16.83
CA THR A 28 11.91 7.27 -17.02
C THR A 28 11.01 6.08 -17.43
N PRO A 29 11.14 5.54 -18.67
CA PRO A 29 10.36 4.40 -19.17
C PRO A 29 10.69 3.05 -18.52
N GLN A 30 11.53 3.00 -17.48
CA GLN A 30 12.05 1.74 -16.92
C GLN A 30 11.14 1.10 -15.85
N TYR A 31 9.89 1.55 -15.70
CA TYR A 31 8.87 0.87 -14.87
C TYR A 31 8.10 -0.19 -15.68
N ARG A 32 8.80 -0.95 -16.51
CA ARG A 32 8.27 -2.11 -17.23
C ARG A 32 9.24 -3.25 -16.97
N LEU A 33 8.89 -4.11 -16.02
CA LEU A 33 9.41 -5.45 -15.72
C LEU A 33 9.78 -5.61 -14.23
N SER A 34 8.77 -5.89 -13.40
CA SER A 34 8.91 -6.91 -12.36
C SER A 34 7.92 -8.04 -12.70
N MET A 35 8.47 -9.15 -13.17
CA MET A 35 7.75 -10.42 -13.22
C MET A 35 7.80 -11.03 -11.82
N TYR A 36 6.66 -11.18 -11.13
CA TYR A 36 6.26 -12.48 -10.58
C TYR A 36 4.80 -12.47 -10.07
N ASP A 37 4.11 -13.51 -10.52
CA ASP A 37 2.79 -14.07 -10.22
C ASP A 37 1.47 -13.33 -10.53
N LYS A 38 0.69 -14.01 -11.37
CA LYS A 38 -0.62 -13.63 -11.92
C LYS A 38 -1.75 -14.09 -11.00
N ASN A 39 -1.72 -13.71 -9.73
CA ASN A 39 -2.98 -13.54 -9.02
C ASN A 39 -3.52 -12.19 -9.43
N THR A 40 -4.21 -12.16 -10.57
CA THR A 40 -5.03 -11.01 -10.95
C THR A 40 -6.05 -10.84 -9.84
N MET A 41 -5.80 -9.88 -8.94
CA MET A 41 -6.87 -9.31 -8.13
C MET A 41 -7.99 -8.93 -9.11
N ASP A 42 -9.17 -9.52 -8.91
CA ASP A 42 -10.36 -9.24 -9.71
C ASP A 42 -11.50 -8.98 -8.73
N LEU A 43 -11.99 -7.74 -8.73
CA LEU A 43 -13.15 -7.29 -7.98
C LEU A 43 -14.46 -7.82 -8.58
N GLY A 44 -14.40 -8.60 -9.66
CA GLY A 44 -15.54 -9.24 -10.31
C GLY A 44 -16.34 -8.29 -11.20
N ALA A 45 -17.57 -8.67 -11.54
CA ALA A 45 -18.44 -7.88 -12.38
C ALA A 45 -18.78 -6.50 -11.74
N PRO A 46 -19.04 -5.45 -12.53
CA PRO A 46 -19.49 -4.15 -12.03
C PRO A 46 -20.97 -4.18 -11.61
N ASP A 47 -21.29 -5.02 -10.63
CA ASP A 47 -22.61 -5.14 -10.03
C ASP A 47 -22.77 -4.22 -8.81
N LYS A 48 -23.94 -4.24 -8.17
CA LYS A 48 -24.24 -3.41 -6.99
C LYS A 48 -23.35 -3.68 -5.76
N TRP A 49 -22.61 -4.78 -5.75
CA TRP A 49 -21.73 -5.20 -4.65
C TRP A 49 -20.24 -4.95 -4.94
N LEU A 50 -19.91 -4.40 -6.12
CA LEU A 50 -18.55 -4.06 -6.51
C LEU A 50 -17.84 -3.20 -5.46
N ASP A 51 -18.44 -2.08 -5.05
CA ASP A 51 -17.78 -1.19 -4.08
C ASP A 51 -17.57 -1.91 -2.75
N LEU A 52 -18.51 -2.76 -2.29
CA LEU A 52 -18.34 -3.55 -1.07
C LEU A 52 -17.14 -4.50 -1.18
N ARG A 53 -16.96 -5.17 -2.33
CA ARG A 53 -15.78 -6.01 -2.58
C ARG A 53 -14.48 -5.22 -2.57
N TYR A 54 -14.49 -4.01 -3.13
CA TYR A 54 -13.34 -3.09 -3.03
C TYR A 54 -13.06 -2.68 -1.58
N LEU A 55 -14.08 -2.31 -0.80
CA LEU A 55 -13.91 -1.95 0.61
C LEU A 55 -13.32 -3.13 1.41
N ASP A 56 -13.83 -4.34 1.21
CA ASP A 56 -13.30 -5.56 1.83
C ASP A 56 -11.85 -5.80 1.44
N ALA A 57 -11.55 -5.73 0.14
CA ALA A 57 -10.21 -5.97 -0.37
C ALA A 57 -9.21 -4.90 0.14
N MET A 58 -9.62 -3.62 0.18
CA MET A 58 -8.75 -2.53 0.62
C MET A 58 -8.55 -2.54 2.14
N ILE A 59 -9.55 -2.90 2.94
CA ILE A 59 -9.36 -3.15 4.38
C ILE A 59 -8.33 -4.26 4.59
N SER A 60 -8.48 -5.38 3.88
CA SER A 60 -7.52 -6.49 3.95
C SER A 60 -6.12 -6.04 3.49
N HIS A 61 -6.03 -5.20 2.47
CA HIS A 61 -4.77 -4.64 1.99
C HIS A 61 -4.08 -3.78 3.07
N HIS A 62 -4.77 -2.80 3.65
CA HIS A 62 -4.23 -1.97 4.73
C HIS A 62 -3.79 -2.80 5.95
N ARG A 63 -4.54 -3.84 6.32
CA ARG A 63 -4.12 -4.81 7.37
C ARG A 63 -2.81 -5.51 7.03
N GLY A 64 -2.60 -5.85 5.76
CA GLY A 64 -1.34 -6.42 5.28
C GLY A 64 -0.13 -5.50 5.52
N ALA A 65 -0.27 -4.20 5.27
CA ALA A 65 0.78 -3.24 5.56
C ALA A 65 1.11 -3.18 7.05
N MET A 66 0.08 -3.16 7.92
CA MET A 66 0.28 -3.19 9.37
C MET A 66 1.02 -4.45 9.84
N LEU A 67 0.66 -5.63 9.30
CA LEU A 67 1.32 -6.89 9.64
C LEU A 67 2.79 -6.92 9.20
N LEU A 68 3.12 -6.34 8.04
CA LEU A 68 4.50 -6.17 7.60
C LEU A 68 5.26 -5.19 8.51
N ALA A 69 4.65 -4.05 8.85
CA ALA A 69 5.24 -3.04 9.72
C ALA A 69 5.50 -3.56 11.14
N HIS A 70 4.59 -4.36 11.70
CA HIS A 70 4.80 -5.03 12.97
C HIS A 70 6.05 -5.91 12.96
N GLN A 71 6.26 -6.67 11.88
CA GLN A 71 7.48 -7.47 11.76
C GLN A 71 8.74 -6.58 11.68
N ALA A 72 8.67 -5.47 10.93
CA ALA A 72 9.79 -4.54 10.70
C ALA A 72 10.17 -3.66 11.91
N SER A 73 9.31 -3.60 12.94
CA SER A 73 9.56 -2.83 14.18
C SER A 73 10.89 -3.19 14.89
N GLN A 74 11.43 -4.39 14.65
CA GLN A 74 12.71 -4.83 15.20
C GLN A 74 13.94 -4.33 14.43
N SER A 75 13.75 -3.65 13.29
CA SER A 75 14.85 -3.15 12.47
C SER A 75 15.76 -2.20 13.25
N LYS A 76 17.07 -2.28 12.98
CA LYS A 76 18.06 -1.31 13.50
C LYS A 76 18.29 -0.13 12.55
N LYS A 77 17.74 -0.19 11.33
CA LYS A 77 17.80 0.90 10.38
C LYS A 77 16.71 1.91 10.72
N LYS A 78 17.10 3.15 11.01
CA LYS A 78 16.18 4.18 11.53
C LYS A 78 15.05 4.49 10.55
N GLU A 79 15.38 4.50 9.26
CA GLU A 79 14.45 4.74 8.15
C GLU A 79 13.35 3.68 8.11
N ILE A 80 13.71 2.40 8.25
CA ILE A 80 12.73 1.28 8.28
C ILE A 80 11.89 1.31 9.55
N SER A 81 12.50 1.58 10.70
CA SER A 81 11.79 1.67 11.97
C SER A 81 10.79 2.84 11.97
N ALA A 82 11.19 4.00 11.45
CA ALA A 82 10.30 5.16 11.28
C ALA A 82 9.14 4.84 10.33
N LEU A 83 9.42 4.26 9.16
CA LEU A 83 8.38 3.84 8.22
C LEU A 83 7.40 2.85 8.85
N ALA A 84 7.88 1.88 9.64
CA ALA A 84 7.01 0.95 10.34
C ALA A 84 6.08 1.64 11.34
N VAL A 85 6.58 2.63 12.09
CA VAL A 85 5.77 3.45 12.99
C VAL A 85 4.72 4.24 12.22
N ASP A 86 5.11 4.88 11.12
CA ASP A 86 4.20 5.68 10.29
C ASP A 86 3.06 4.84 9.73
N ILE A 87 3.35 3.63 9.22
CA ILE A 87 2.32 2.69 8.76
C ILE A 87 1.36 2.35 9.92
N LEU A 88 1.90 1.97 11.09
CA LEU A 88 1.05 1.58 12.24
C LEU A 88 0.18 2.72 12.78
N GLN A 89 0.57 3.98 12.56
CA GLN A 89 -0.22 5.15 12.94
C GLN A 89 -1.29 5.52 11.91
N ASN A 90 -0.98 5.41 10.61
CA ASN A 90 -1.82 5.95 9.54
C ASN A 90 -2.80 4.93 8.93
N GLU A 91 -2.51 3.63 8.98
CA GLU A 91 -3.42 2.58 8.48
C GLU A 91 -4.73 2.43 9.29
N PRO A 92 -4.73 2.50 10.64
CA PRO A 92 -5.96 2.33 11.40
C PRO A 92 -7.06 3.39 11.12
N PRO A 93 -6.75 4.70 10.98
CA PRO A 93 -7.72 5.69 10.51
C PRO A 93 -8.35 5.35 9.15
N ALA A 94 -7.55 4.93 8.16
CA ALA A 94 -8.04 4.56 6.84
C ALA A 94 -8.99 3.35 6.92
N ILE A 95 -8.61 2.31 7.66
CA ILE A 95 -9.45 1.13 7.90
C ILE A 95 -10.80 1.51 8.53
N ARG A 96 -10.81 2.41 9.53
CA ARG A 96 -12.06 2.86 10.17
C ARG A 96 -13.00 3.57 9.20
N GLU A 97 -12.48 4.36 8.27
CA GLU A 97 -13.28 5.00 7.23
C GLU A 97 -13.92 3.99 6.29
N LEU A 98 -13.17 2.98 5.83
CA LEU A 98 -13.71 1.94 4.96
C LEU A 98 -14.80 1.12 5.68
N TYR A 99 -14.61 0.79 6.96
CA TYR A 99 -15.66 0.14 7.77
C TYR A 99 -16.90 1.01 7.95
N ARG A 100 -16.73 2.33 8.10
CA ARG A 100 -17.85 3.27 8.17
C ARG A 100 -18.68 3.20 6.89
N TRP A 101 -18.02 3.26 5.72
CA TRP A 101 -18.68 3.11 4.43
C TRP A 101 -19.37 1.76 4.23
N LYS A 102 -18.71 0.65 4.62
CA LYS A 102 -19.35 -0.68 4.61
C LYS A 102 -20.66 -0.69 5.39
N LYS A 103 -20.64 -0.14 6.60
CA LYS A 103 -21.82 -0.10 7.48
C LYS A 103 -22.90 0.82 6.93
N GLU A 104 -22.54 2.04 6.52
CA GLU A 104 -23.49 3.06 6.06
C GLU A 104 -24.14 2.69 4.72
N TRP A 105 -23.38 2.13 3.77
CA TRP A 105 -23.87 1.89 2.42
C TRP A 105 -24.49 0.51 2.24
N TYR A 106 -24.04 -0.48 3.01
CA TYR A 106 -24.43 -1.88 2.84
C TYR A 106 -25.00 -2.53 4.09
N GLY A 107 -25.01 -1.84 5.23
CA GLY A 107 -25.36 -2.45 6.52
C GLY A 107 -24.36 -3.52 6.98
N ASP A 108 -23.18 -3.59 6.35
CA ASP A 108 -22.22 -4.65 6.58
C ASP A 108 -21.25 -4.26 7.71
N SER A 109 -21.35 -4.97 8.84
CA SER A 109 -20.46 -4.83 9.99
C SER A 109 -19.56 -6.06 10.19
N ARG A 110 -19.49 -6.96 9.20
CA ARG A 110 -18.63 -8.15 9.28
C ARG A 110 -17.17 -7.73 9.30
N ILE A 111 -16.41 -8.39 10.17
CA ILE A 111 -14.95 -8.22 10.24
C ILE A 111 -14.33 -8.82 8.99
N VAL A 112 -13.55 -8.01 8.29
CA VAL A 112 -12.69 -8.45 7.18
C VAL A 112 -11.52 -9.23 7.77
N PRO A 113 -11.27 -10.48 7.35
CA PRO A 113 -10.14 -11.26 7.81
C PRO A 113 -8.79 -10.60 7.47
N ASP A 114 -7.80 -10.84 8.32
CA ASP A 114 -6.42 -10.41 8.02
C ASP A 114 -5.85 -11.21 6.83
N PRO A 115 -5.04 -10.56 5.97
CA PRO A 115 -4.37 -11.27 4.88
C PRO A 115 -3.21 -12.10 5.40
N GLN A 116 -2.82 -13.08 4.61
CA GLN A 116 -1.51 -13.72 4.74
C GLN A 116 -0.44 -12.76 4.20
N VAL A 117 0.59 -12.47 4.99
CA VAL A 117 1.75 -11.68 4.54
C VAL A 117 3.02 -12.51 4.55
N PRO A 118 4.01 -12.19 3.70
CA PRO A 118 5.32 -12.82 3.78
C PRO A 118 5.92 -12.72 5.18
N ARG A 119 6.50 -13.83 5.65
CA ARG A 119 7.30 -13.84 6.88
C ARG A 119 8.69 -13.30 6.56
N ILE A 120 9.03 -12.10 7.06
CA ILE A 120 10.33 -11.47 6.79
C ILE A 120 11.47 -12.08 7.63
N GLY A 121 11.17 -13.03 8.51
CA GLY A 121 12.16 -13.84 9.22
C GLY A 121 12.88 -13.12 10.35
N ARG A 122 13.99 -13.71 10.81
CA ARG A 122 14.84 -13.16 11.89
C ARG A 122 15.63 -11.97 11.38
N TYR A 123 16.00 -11.08 12.30
CA TYR A 123 16.88 -9.96 11.97
C TYR A 123 18.28 -10.44 11.54
N ASP A 124 18.63 -10.19 10.28
CA ASP A 124 19.91 -10.47 9.63
C ASP A 124 20.20 -9.39 8.58
N ARG A 125 21.31 -9.53 7.83
CA ARG A 125 21.73 -8.54 6.83
C ARG A 125 20.73 -8.29 5.69
N THR A 126 19.82 -9.23 5.41
CA THR A 126 18.80 -9.12 4.35
C THR A 126 17.39 -8.88 4.90
N PHE A 127 17.24 -8.69 6.20
CA PHE A 127 15.95 -8.44 6.85
C PHE A 127 15.22 -7.23 6.26
N ASP A 128 15.89 -6.07 6.20
CA ASP A 128 15.28 -4.85 5.68
C ASP A 128 15.01 -4.98 4.17
N LEU A 129 15.87 -5.68 3.41
CA LEU A 129 15.63 -5.99 2.00
C LEU A 129 14.34 -6.82 1.80
N ARG A 130 14.11 -7.84 2.63
CA ARG A 130 12.87 -8.65 2.57
C ARG A 130 11.64 -7.82 2.88
N PHE A 131 11.74 -6.91 3.85
CA PHE A 131 10.65 -5.97 4.15
C PHE A 131 10.37 -5.01 2.99
N LEU A 132 11.40 -4.39 2.41
CA LEU A 132 11.27 -3.50 1.25
C LEU A 132 10.61 -4.23 0.07
N ASN A 133 11.09 -5.42 -0.28
CA ASN A 133 10.52 -6.22 -1.37
C ASN A 133 9.05 -6.57 -1.11
N ALA A 134 8.71 -6.97 0.13
CA ALA A 134 7.34 -7.29 0.49
C ALA A 134 6.41 -6.06 0.42
N LEU A 135 6.87 -4.91 0.89
CA LEU A 135 6.07 -3.68 0.90
C LEU A 135 5.90 -3.09 -0.51
N ILE A 136 6.92 -3.15 -1.36
CA ILE A 136 6.82 -2.77 -2.78
C ILE A 136 5.77 -3.63 -3.49
N ALA A 137 5.85 -4.96 -3.35
CA ALA A 137 4.86 -5.87 -3.95
C ALA A 137 3.43 -5.62 -3.42
N HIS A 138 3.32 -5.29 -2.12
CA HIS A 138 2.06 -4.90 -1.50
C HIS A 138 1.50 -3.60 -2.11
N HIS A 139 2.34 -2.59 -2.33
CA HIS A 139 1.92 -1.34 -2.98
C HIS A 139 1.48 -1.56 -4.43
N GLU A 140 2.22 -2.36 -5.20
CA GLU A 140 1.84 -2.73 -6.56
C GLU A 140 0.47 -3.41 -6.62
N ASN A 141 0.15 -4.28 -5.65
CA ASN A 141 -1.17 -4.89 -5.52
C ASN A 141 -2.27 -3.85 -5.26
N GLY A 142 -2.01 -2.87 -4.41
CA GLY A 142 -2.97 -1.79 -4.13
C GLY A 142 -3.23 -0.93 -5.36
N ILE A 143 -2.20 -0.57 -6.11
CA ILE A 143 -2.33 0.19 -7.37
C ILE A 143 -3.14 -0.58 -8.42
N ARG A 144 -2.97 -1.90 -8.52
CA ARG A 144 -3.80 -2.72 -9.41
C ARG A 144 -5.27 -2.65 -9.01
N MET A 145 -5.56 -2.78 -7.71
CA MET A 145 -6.92 -2.72 -7.17
C MET A 145 -7.56 -1.34 -7.41
N THR A 146 -6.83 -0.25 -7.18
CA THR A 146 -7.34 1.12 -7.41
C THR A 146 -7.62 1.38 -8.89
N ARG A 147 -6.74 0.93 -9.79
CA ARG A 147 -6.97 1.04 -11.23
C ARG A 147 -8.21 0.28 -11.69
N GLU A 148 -8.41 -0.92 -11.17
CA GLU A 148 -9.57 -1.72 -11.51
C GLU A 148 -10.88 -1.08 -11.04
N ILE A 149 -10.96 -0.65 -9.78
CA ILE A 149 -12.20 -0.05 -9.25
C ILE A 149 -12.54 1.25 -9.97
N ARG A 150 -11.54 2.04 -10.40
CA ARG A 150 -11.76 3.28 -11.16
C ARG A 150 -12.41 3.06 -12.51
N LEU A 151 -12.24 1.88 -13.11
CA LEU A 151 -12.89 1.51 -14.37
C LEU A 151 -14.31 0.98 -14.18
N LYS A 152 -14.64 0.49 -12.98
CA LYS A 152 -15.86 -0.29 -12.73
C LYS A 152 -16.87 0.45 -11.83
N SER A 153 -16.43 1.30 -10.90
CA SER A 153 -17.29 2.03 -9.99
C SER A 153 -17.76 3.37 -10.56
N SER A 154 -18.97 3.77 -10.20
CA SER A 154 -19.49 5.11 -10.48
C SER A 154 -19.68 5.96 -9.21
N ARG A 155 -19.26 5.46 -8.04
CA ARG A 155 -19.42 6.15 -6.75
C ARG A 155 -18.26 7.11 -6.54
N SER A 156 -18.55 8.41 -6.42
CA SER A 156 -17.54 9.46 -6.22
C SER A 156 -16.56 9.17 -5.08
N GLU A 157 -17.06 8.74 -3.92
CA GLU A 157 -16.27 8.47 -2.73
C GLU A 157 -15.25 7.34 -2.95
N ILE A 158 -15.59 6.36 -3.79
CA ILE A 158 -14.70 5.25 -4.14
C ILE A 158 -13.66 5.71 -5.15
N LEU A 159 -14.04 6.53 -6.14
CA LEU A 159 -13.11 7.10 -7.11
C LEU A 159 -12.09 8.02 -6.44
N ASP A 160 -12.55 8.93 -5.56
CA ASP A 160 -11.69 9.84 -4.78
C ASP A 160 -10.73 9.05 -3.87
N ASN A 161 -11.22 7.96 -3.25
CA ASN A 161 -10.39 7.07 -2.45
C ASN A 161 -9.33 6.36 -3.30
N ALA A 162 -9.74 5.79 -4.43
CA ALA A 162 -8.83 5.07 -5.33
C ALA A 162 -7.74 5.99 -5.90
N ASP A 163 -8.07 7.24 -6.26
CA ASP A 163 -7.09 8.23 -6.72
C ASP A 163 -6.09 8.59 -5.62
N SER A 164 -6.57 8.82 -4.40
CA SER A 164 -5.71 9.17 -3.25
C SER A 164 -4.78 8.03 -2.86
N VAL A 165 -5.29 6.80 -2.83
CA VAL A 165 -4.51 5.59 -2.52
C VAL A 165 -3.52 5.30 -3.64
N GLU A 166 -3.91 5.39 -4.91
CA GLU A 166 -3.00 5.18 -6.05
C GLU A 166 -1.81 6.15 -5.98
N LEU A 167 -2.06 7.45 -5.76
CA LEU A 167 -1.01 8.45 -5.64
C LEU A 167 -0.06 8.16 -4.47
N PHE A 168 -0.59 7.82 -3.31
CA PHE A 168 0.20 7.47 -2.13
C PHE A 168 1.12 6.27 -2.40
N LEU A 169 0.56 5.19 -2.95
CA LEU A 169 1.31 3.95 -3.22
C LEU A 169 2.38 4.15 -4.30
N HIS A 170 2.11 4.93 -5.36
CA HIS A 170 3.13 5.26 -6.37
C HIS A 170 4.31 6.02 -5.76
N ASN A 171 4.04 7.04 -4.94
CA ASN A 171 5.10 7.80 -4.28
C ASN A 171 5.90 6.91 -3.31
N GLY A 172 5.21 6.04 -2.57
CA GLY A 172 5.85 5.06 -1.68
C GLY A 172 6.78 4.12 -2.44
N ILE A 173 6.37 3.58 -3.59
CA ILE A 173 7.23 2.71 -4.41
C ILE A 173 8.51 3.42 -4.84
N GLY A 174 8.45 4.71 -5.20
CA GLY A 174 9.64 5.50 -5.55
C GLY A 174 10.67 5.50 -4.41
N MET A 175 10.27 5.98 -3.24
CA MET A 175 11.11 6.01 -2.03
C MET A 175 11.65 4.62 -1.65
N LEU A 176 10.79 3.59 -1.64
CA LEU A 176 11.18 2.23 -1.29
C LEU A 176 12.18 1.64 -2.29
N SER A 177 12.01 1.93 -3.59
CA SER A 177 12.90 1.46 -4.65
C SER A 177 14.26 2.14 -4.60
N GLU A 178 14.30 3.44 -4.24
CA GLU A 178 15.53 4.18 -3.97
C GLU A 178 16.29 3.54 -2.80
N TRP A 179 15.65 3.37 -1.64
CA TRP A 179 16.25 2.71 -0.48
C TRP A 179 16.75 1.30 -0.80
N ARG A 180 15.95 0.51 -1.53
CA ARG A 180 16.34 -0.84 -1.96
C ARG A 180 17.61 -0.80 -2.81
N THR A 181 17.66 0.12 -3.77
CA THR A 181 18.79 0.26 -4.68
C THR A 181 20.02 0.76 -3.94
N GLU A 182 19.92 1.89 -3.23
CA GLU A 182 21.04 2.51 -2.51
C GLU A 182 21.67 1.56 -1.48
N TRP A 183 20.87 0.81 -0.74
CA TRP A 183 21.38 -0.03 0.35
C TRP A 183 21.83 -1.42 -0.11
N TYR A 184 21.32 -1.92 -1.24
CA TYR A 184 21.51 -3.31 -1.65
C TYR A 184 22.01 -3.53 -3.09
N HIS A 185 22.41 -2.47 -3.81
CA HIS A 185 22.95 -2.55 -5.18
C HIS A 185 24.10 -3.57 -5.35
N ALA A 186 24.87 -3.85 -4.29
CA ALA A 186 26.01 -4.76 -4.32
C ALA A 186 25.67 -6.23 -3.99
N ILE A 187 24.45 -6.54 -3.52
CA ILE A 187 24.04 -7.93 -3.22
C ILE A 187 23.62 -8.68 -4.49
N ASP A 188 23.34 -7.97 -5.59
CA ASP A 188 22.90 -8.52 -6.88
C ASP A 188 24.03 -9.19 -7.69
N THR A 189 25.29 -9.09 -7.26
CA THR A 189 26.43 -9.73 -7.94
C THR A 189 26.79 -11.11 -7.40
N ASN A 190 26.08 -11.59 -6.37
CA ASN A 190 26.25 -12.94 -5.86
C ASN A 190 24.87 -13.51 -5.54
N PRO A 191 24.35 -14.48 -6.33
CA PRO A 191 23.14 -15.18 -5.94
C PRO A 191 23.40 -15.84 -4.58
N LEU A 192 22.53 -15.58 -3.61
CA LEU A 192 22.56 -16.33 -2.35
C LEU A 192 22.41 -17.83 -2.69
N PRO A 193 23.15 -18.71 -1.99
CA PRO A 193 23.13 -20.16 -2.25
C PRO A 193 21.75 -20.78 -2.08
#